data_AF-A0A370TRK7-F1
#
_entry.id   AF-A0A370TRK7-F1
#
_cell.length_a   1.000
_cell.length_b   1.000
_cell.length_c   1.000
_cell.angle_alpha   90.00
_cell.angle_beta   90.00
_cell.angle_gamma   90.00
#
_symmetry.space_group_name_H-M   'P 1'
#
loop_
_entity.id
_entity.type
_entity.pdbx_description
1 polymer ?
#
loop_
_entity_poly.entity_id
_entity_poly.type
_entity_poly.pdbx_seq_one_letter_code
_entity_poly.pdbx_strand_id
1 'polypeptide(L)'
;MADDLFNDLVKILQDRDILHDADAIKSAFNDPESRSAIREWMHEYLAPETLLTKEEGNIYATLLKTGEAENLAAQDLSAIRGLNDSEIQGAIEELKRSTAAIEKQSETLRLQHNALSALVKNDQQSTQARSQSDNAQLKKWTAKKDQLNKAVEEQSQALNYQISDLGQQSKASEASMKQTVDSIFKSDDKLLASLQKLASDLAPIQPADDDLIGRIRELCARLIKHTVEGIRTKLDRVYLETICGPSHVANGGEIESEDTQDLQDELESLYSEILPVTQMSTEEQFLKPALQGIAASSGQGQERAAKAVNYIHKCLVFLVGRIEAFLERVEEHQCHRMALQCVLDSAKKELSRVEILSADNKPVSPAKSNAQKRRTSSTTRSPGRPKPSRRRSSGVENDDIDPEQQIARNLGISLPAKSVSDQAHAEVLERALADRVTKLGIHAANLQSITESSISSHLLDSHITLQLLQDCLLAETLYHNVQLVDPDIEASVSMFQQEIQDLQKGLEGIDLEKLQSKNIHREQLIERWSR
;
A
#
# COMPACT_ATOMS: atom_id res chain seq x y z
N MET A 1 -53.31 88.85 28.70
CA MET A 1 -53.13 88.39 27.30
C MET A 1 -53.05 89.52 26.25
N ALA A 2 -53.73 90.67 26.42
CA ALA A 2 -53.49 91.85 25.55
C ALA A 2 -52.27 92.61 26.02
N ASP A 3 -52.22 92.82 27.33
CA ASP A 3 -51.15 93.55 28.00
C ASP A 3 -49.81 92.81 27.96
N ASP A 4 -49.79 91.47 27.92
CA ASP A 4 -48.53 90.70 27.89
C ASP A 4 -47.81 90.83 26.54
N LEU A 5 -48.56 90.76 25.43
CA LEU A 5 -48.02 90.94 24.08
C LEU A 5 -47.61 92.40 23.83
N PHE A 6 -48.39 93.34 24.37
CA PHE A 6 -48.03 94.76 24.36
C PHE A 6 -46.75 95.00 25.17
N ASN A 7 -46.62 94.40 26.35
CA ASN A 7 -45.43 94.52 27.19
C ASN A 7 -44.20 93.83 26.57
N ASP A 8 -44.36 92.72 25.87
CA ASP A 8 -43.26 92.04 25.18
C ASP A 8 -42.80 92.84 23.96
N LEU A 9 -43.73 93.40 23.17
CA LEU A 9 -43.41 94.30 22.05
C LEU A 9 -42.73 95.58 22.54
N VAL A 10 -43.25 96.19 23.62
CA VAL A 10 -42.64 97.39 24.23
C VAL A 10 -41.27 97.07 24.83
N LYS A 11 -41.08 95.89 25.45
CA LYS A 11 -39.75 95.46 25.92
C LYS A 11 -38.77 95.28 24.76
N ILE A 12 -39.18 94.63 23.67
CA ILE A 12 -38.31 94.43 22.49
C ILE A 12 -37.95 95.77 21.83
N LEU A 13 -38.87 96.74 21.79
CA LEU A 13 -38.64 98.09 21.27
C LEU A 13 -37.76 98.94 22.20
N GLN A 14 -37.98 98.84 23.52
CA GLN A 14 -37.16 99.51 24.54
C GLN A 14 -35.74 98.92 24.62
N ASP A 15 -35.60 97.61 24.43
CA ASP A 15 -34.30 96.94 24.39
C ASP A 15 -33.45 97.35 23.18
N ARG A 16 -34.01 98.08 22.22
CA ARG A 16 -33.35 98.48 20.97
C ARG A 16 -33.32 100.00 20.74
N ASP A 17 -33.68 100.79 21.76
CA ASP A 17 -33.71 102.26 21.71
C ASP A 17 -34.53 102.85 20.55
N ILE A 18 -35.62 102.19 20.16
CA ILE A 18 -36.52 102.69 19.11
C ILE A 18 -37.58 103.60 19.77
N LEU A 19 -37.59 104.87 19.36
CA LEU A 19 -38.57 105.87 19.84
C LEU A 19 -39.98 105.44 19.39
N HIS A 20 -40.87 105.23 20.35
CA HIS A 20 -42.24 104.80 20.08
C HIS A 20 -43.25 105.67 20.84
N ASP A 21 -44.38 105.93 20.19
CA ASP A 21 -45.53 106.60 20.81
C ASP A 21 -46.42 105.55 21.48
N ALA A 22 -46.37 105.51 22.81
CA ALA A 22 -47.05 104.50 23.61
C ALA A 22 -48.59 104.58 23.49
N ASP A 23 -49.13 105.74 23.11
CA ASP A 23 -50.58 105.93 23.01
C ASP A 23 -51.12 105.48 21.64
N ALA A 24 -50.31 105.55 20.58
CA ALA A 24 -50.63 105.03 19.26
C ALA A 24 -50.58 103.49 19.20
N ILE A 25 -49.66 102.86 19.92
CA ILE A 25 -49.58 101.40 19.99
C ILE A 25 -50.75 100.85 20.84
N LYS A 26 -51.11 101.53 21.94
CA LYS A 26 -52.29 101.16 22.74
C LYS A 26 -53.60 101.28 21.95
N SER A 27 -53.73 102.31 21.12
CA SER A 27 -54.93 102.44 20.27
C SER A 27 -54.98 101.37 19.17
N ALA A 28 -53.83 100.99 18.59
CA ALA A 28 -53.74 99.90 17.61
C ALA A 28 -54.00 98.51 18.21
N PHE A 29 -53.67 98.27 19.48
CA PHE A 29 -53.97 97.01 20.19
C PHE A 29 -55.42 96.90 20.68
N ASN A 30 -56.16 98.01 20.73
CA ASN A 30 -57.58 98.01 21.10
C ASN A 30 -58.49 97.53 19.95
N ASP A 31 -58.01 97.53 18.72
CA ASP A 31 -58.67 96.94 17.56
C ASP A 31 -58.32 95.44 17.44
N PRO A 32 -59.30 94.51 17.41
CA PRO A 32 -59.02 93.07 17.49
C PRO A 32 -58.38 92.46 16.24
N GLU A 33 -58.63 93.00 15.03
CA GLU A 33 -58.07 92.47 13.77
C GLU A 33 -56.60 92.86 13.58
N SER A 34 -56.26 94.11 13.90
CA SER A 34 -54.88 94.57 13.95
C SER A 34 -54.06 93.82 14.99
N ARG A 35 -54.66 93.42 16.11
CA ARG A 35 -53.96 92.67 17.17
C ARG A 35 -53.53 91.26 16.77
N SER A 36 -54.30 90.55 15.94
CA SER A 36 -53.86 89.25 15.40
C SER A 36 -52.79 89.43 14.32
N ALA A 37 -52.95 90.41 13.44
CA ALA A 37 -51.95 90.71 12.42
C ALA A 37 -50.60 91.14 13.04
N ILE A 38 -50.63 91.96 14.10
CA ILE A 38 -49.43 92.36 14.85
C ILE A 38 -48.80 91.15 15.54
N ARG A 39 -49.57 90.17 16.01
CA ARG A 39 -49.03 88.94 16.62
C ARG A 39 -48.36 88.03 15.58
N GLU A 40 -48.98 87.84 14.44
CA GLU A 40 -48.41 87.03 13.34
C GLU A 40 -47.14 87.69 12.80
N TRP A 41 -47.19 89.00 12.57
CA TRP A 41 -46.02 89.80 12.22
C TRP A 41 -44.92 89.73 13.28
N MET A 42 -45.27 89.73 14.58
CA MET A 42 -44.32 89.59 15.67
C MET A 42 -43.70 88.19 15.73
N HIS A 43 -44.43 87.13 15.38
CA HIS A 43 -43.87 85.79 15.30
C HIS A 43 -43.02 85.55 14.05
N GLU A 44 -43.35 86.20 12.94
CA GLU A 44 -42.63 86.04 11.68
C GLU A 44 -41.33 86.86 11.64
N TYR A 45 -41.39 88.12 12.12
CA TYR A 45 -40.26 89.06 12.00
C TYR A 45 -39.56 89.37 13.34
N LEU A 46 -40.19 89.09 14.48
CA LEU A 46 -39.64 89.39 15.83
C LEU A 46 -39.39 88.12 16.68
N ALA A 47 -39.07 87.00 16.03
CA ALA A 47 -38.65 85.77 16.72
C ALA A 47 -37.16 85.84 17.15
N PRO A 48 -36.72 85.11 18.19
CA PRO A 48 -35.33 85.10 18.64
C PRO A 48 -34.31 84.73 17.56
N GLU A 49 -34.72 83.93 16.57
CA GLU A 49 -33.90 83.50 15.42
C GLU A 49 -33.77 84.58 14.32
N THR A 50 -34.70 85.54 14.26
CA THR A 50 -34.70 86.66 13.30
C THR A 50 -34.22 87.97 13.92
N LEU A 51 -34.12 88.02 15.24
CA LEU A 51 -33.78 89.21 16.02
C LEU A 51 -32.35 89.16 16.55
N LEU A 52 -31.50 90.02 15.99
CA LEU A 52 -30.13 90.23 16.45
C LEU A 52 -30.08 90.68 17.93
N THR A 53 -29.47 89.91 18.82
CA THR A 53 -29.39 90.21 20.26
C THR A 53 -28.54 91.47 20.54
N LYS A 54 -28.63 92.08 21.74
CA LYS A 54 -27.87 93.31 22.07
C LYS A 54 -26.36 93.18 21.85
N GLU A 55 -25.81 91.99 22.10
CA GLU A 55 -24.40 91.70 21.88
C GLU A 55 -24.09 91.55 20.39
N GLU A 56 -24.90 90.79 19.66
CA GLU A 56 -24.75 90.64 18.21
C GLU A 56 -24.99 91.95 17.45
N GLY A 57 -25.89 92.81 17.92
CA GLY A 57 -26.14 94.16 17.40
C GLY A 57 -24.99 95.12 17.67
N ASN A 58 -24.35 95.02 18.84
CA ASN A 58 -23.12 95.74 19.12
C ASN A 58 -21.98 95.24 18.22
N ILE A 59 -21.86 93.92 18.01
CA ILE A 59 -20.87 93.31 17.12
C ILE A 59 -21.13 93.76 15.67
N TYR A 60 -22.37 93.73 15.20
CA TYR A 60 -22.74 94.20 13.87
C TYR A 60 -22.50 95.71 13.71
N ALA A 61 -22.81 96.52 14.72
CA ALA A 61 -22.49 97.95 14.72
C ALA A 61 -20.97 98.21 14.73
N THR A 62 -20.18 97.37 15.38
CA THR A 62 -18.70 97.44 15.29
C THR A 62 -18.21 97.00 13.90
N LEU A 63 -18.79 95.96 13.30
CA LEU A 63 -18.45 95.47 11.96
C LEU A 63 -18.86 96.45 10.84
N LEU A 64 -19.97 97.18 11.03
CA LEU A 64 -20.39 98.29 10.17
C LEU A 64 -19.43 99.48 10.28
N LYS A 65 -18.97 99.81 11.49
CA LYS A 65 -17.99 100.88 11.71
C LYS A 65 -16.61 100.53 11.16
N THR A 66 -16.24 99.25 11.10
CA THR A 66 -14.99 98.77 10.51
C THR A 66 -15.09 98.47 9.00
N GLY A 67 -16.29 98.49 8.42
CA GLY A 67 -16.54 98.21 7.00
C GLY A 67 -16.42 96.73 6.62
N GLU A 68 -16.31 95.82 7.59
CA GLU A 68 -16.16 94.37 7.36
C GLU A 68 -17.51 93.67 7.15
N ALA A 69 -18.62 94.31 7.53
CA ALA A 69 -19.97 93.79 7.32
C ALA A 69 -20.29 93.58 5.82
N GLU A 70 -19.87 94.49 4.95
CA GLU A 70 -20.09 94.38 3.50
C GLU A 70 -19.23 93.27 2.87
N ASN A 71 -18.02 93.04 3.39
CA ASN A 71 -17.14 91.96 2.95
C ASN A 71 -17.66 90.57 3.37
N LEU A 72 -18.30 90.47 4.54
CA LEU A 72 -18.93 89.24 5.02
C LEU A 72 -20.23 88.93 4.29
N ALA A 73 -21.01 89.95 3.89
CA ALA A 73 -22.22 89.79 3.07
C ALA A 73 -21.91 89.33 1.64
N ALA A 74 -20.72 89.69 1.11
CA ALA A 74 -20.25 89.23 -0.20
C ALA A 74 -19.63 87.81 -0.15
N GLN A 75 -19.39 87.25 1.04
CA GLN A 75 -18.86 85.90 1.21
C GLN A 75 -19.99 84.89 1.39
N ASP A 76 -19.81 83.72 0.78
CA ASP A 76 -20.72 82.60 0.92
C ASP A 76 -20.56 81.97 2.32
N LEU A 77 -21.39 82.43 3.27
CA LEU A 77 -21.36 81.98 4.67
C LEU A 77 -22.05 80.61 4.88
N SER A 78 -22.46 79.92 3.81
CA SER A 78 -23.04 78.57 3.86
C SER A 78 -22.14 77.53 4.53
N ALA A 79 -20.83 77.79 4.62
CA ALA A 79 -19.85 76.92 5.26
C ALA A 79 -19.72 77.12 6.78
N ILE A 80 -20.22 78.23 7.34
CA ILE A 80 -20.01 78.55 8.77
C ILE A 80 -21.32 78.27 9.53
N ARG A 81 -21.42 77.02 9.99
CA ARG A 81 -22.48 76.53 10.87
C ARG A 81 -22.41 77.24 12.23
N GLY A 82 -23.51 77.87 12.66
CA GLY A 82 -23.65 78.33 14.04
C GLY A 82 -23.63 77.13 14.99
N LEU A 83 -22.69 77.10 15.94
CA LEU A 83 -22.59 76.03 16.93
C LEU A 83 -23.71 76.19 17.96
N ASN A 84 -24.76 75.36 17.83
CA ASN A 84 -25.85 75.29 18.80
C ASN A 84 -25.42 74.53 20.06
N ASP A 85 -25.75 75.04 21.24
CA ASP A 85 -25.39 74.42 22.53
C ASP A 85 -26.00 73.01 22.70
N SER A 86 -27.15 72.77 22.05
CA SER A 86 -27.79 71.45 21.93
C SER A 86 -26.99 70.46 21.08
N GLU A 87 -26.30 70.93 20.03
CA GLU A 87 -25.42 70.11 19.20
C GLU A 87 -24.15 69.73 19.98
N ILE A 88 -23.63 70.63 20.81
CA ILE A 88 -22.49 70.34 21.70
C ILE A 88 -22.89 69.26 22.73
N GLN A 89 -24.06 69.39 23.35
CA GLN A 89 -24.57 68.39 24.29
C GLN A 89 -24.79 67.03 23.59
N GLY A 90 -25.37 67.04 22.39
CA GLY A 90 -25.53 65.85 21.55
C GLY A 90 -24.19 65.19 21.21
N ALA A 91 -23.20 65.98 20.80
CA ALA A 91 -21.85 65.48 20.51
C ALA A 91 -21.17 64.89 21.75
N ILE A 92 -21.37 65.46 22.95
CA ILE A 92 -20.85 64.91 24.20
C ILE A 92 -21.53 63.57 24.53
N GLU A 93 -22.84 63.45 24.36
CA GLU A 93 -23.56 62.20 24.58
C GLU A 93 -23.18 61.12 23.57
N GLU A 94 -23.03 61.48 22.30
CA GLU A 94 -22.53 60.59 21.25
C GLU A 94 -21.09 60.15 21.52
N LEU A 95 -20.22 61.06 21.97
CA LEU A 95 -18.85 60.73 22.35
C LEU A 95 -18.82 59.80 23.57
N LYS A 96 -19.72 59.99 24.56
CA LYS A 96 -19.88 59.06 25.68
C LYS A 96 -20.39 57.69 25.24
N ARG A 97 -21.38 57.63 24.34
CA ARG A 97 -21.88 56.36 23.76
C ARG A 97 -20.78 55.66 22.97
N SER A 98 -20.02 56.40 22.17
CA SER A 98 -18.87 55.89 21.42
C SER A 98 -17.77 55.38 22.34
N THR A 99 -17.42 56.13 23.38
CA THR A 99 -16.42 55.70 24.38
C THR A 99 -16.86 54.40 25.08
N ALA A 100 -18.12 54.31 25.49
CA ALA A 100 -18.66 53.09 26.10
C ALA A 100 -18.70 51.90 25.11
N ALA A 101 -18.96 52.15 23.83
CA ALA A 101 -18.90 51.13 22.78
C ALA A 101 -17.46 50.66 22.54
N ILE A 102 -16.50 51.57 22.49
CA ILE A 102 -15.07 51.27 22.35
C ILE A 102 -14.58 50.48 23.57
N GLU A 103 -15.00 50.83 24.78
CA GLU A 103 -14.63 50.11 25.99
C GLU A 103 -15.15 48.67 25.95
N LYS A 104 -16.42 48.45 25.60
CA LYS A 104 -16.98 47.10 25.37
C LYS A 104 -16.23 46.34 24.27
N GLN A 105 -15.86 47.01 23.17
CA GLN A 105 -15.06 46.39 22.12
C GLN A 105 -13.64 46.02 22.61
N SER A 106 -13.03 46.86 23.44
CA SER A 106 -11.72 46.59 24.04
C SER A 106 -11.75 45.41 25.02
N GLU A 107 -12.82 45.30 25.81
CA GLU A 107 -13.05 44.18 26.73
C GLU A 107 -13.27 42.88 25.97
N THR A 108 -14.11 42.90 24.93
CA THR A 108 -14.34 41.73 24.08
C THR A 108 -13.06 41.31 23.33
N LEU A 109 -12.27 42.26 22.82
CA LEU A 109 -10.95 41.97 22.24
C LEU A 109 -9.98 41.39 23.26
N ARG A 110 -9.97 41.88 24.50
CA ARG A 110 -9.15 41.29 25.59
C ARG A 110 -9.57 39.86 25.89
N LEU A 111 -10.88 39.58 25.94
CA LEU A 111 -11.39 38.22 26.14
C LEU A 111 -11.01 37.30 24.96
N GLN A 112 -11.14 37.78 23.72
CA GLN A 112 -10.71 37.04 22.53
C GLN A 112 -9.19 36.79 22.54
N HIS A 113 -8.39 37.78 22.91
CA HIS A 113 -6.94 37.64 23.02
C HIS A 113 -6.56 36.59 24.08
N ASN A 114 -7.20 36.62 25.25
CA ASN A 114 -6.98 35.64 26.30
C ASN A 114 -7.39 34.22 25.86
N ALA A 115 -8.53 34.08 25.16
CA ALA A 115 -8.98 32.81 24.60
C ALA A 115 -8.00 32.26 23.54
N LEU A 116 -7.51 33.11 22.64
CA LEU A 116 -6.50 32.74 21.64
C LEU A 116 -5.18 32.35 22.29
N SER A 117 -4.72 33.09 23.31
CA SER A 117 -3.52 32.76 24.09
C SER A 117 -3.66 31.40 24.78
N ALA A 118 -4.83 31.11 25.36
CA ALA A 118 -5.12 29.81 25.96
C ALA A 118 -5.13 28.67 24.92
N LEU A 119 -5.72 28.89 23.74
CA LEU A 119 -5.70 27.92 22.64
C LEU A 119 -4.28 27.64 22.13
N VAL A 120 -3.44 28.68 21.97
CA VAL A 120 -2.04 28.52 21.55
C VAL A 120 -1.26 27.72 22.59
N LYS A 121 -1.45 27.99 23.89
CA LYS A 121 -0.81 27.21 24.97
C LYS A 121 -1.25 25.75 24.96
N ASN A 122 -2.54 25.48 24.75
CA ASN A 122 -3.07 24.12 24.67
C ASN A 122 -2.54 23.38 23.42
N ASP A 123 -2.46 24.05 22.28
CA ASP A 123 -1.85 23.49 21.05
C ASP A 123 -0.37 23.16 21.25
N GLN A 124 0.40 24.02 21.93
CA GLN A 124 1.79 23.75 22.30
C GLN A 124 1.90 22.55 23.24
N GLN A 125 1.05 22.45 24.26
CA GLN A 125 1.03 21.30 25.17
C GLN A 125 0.64 20.00 24.46
N SER A 126 -0.37 20.04 23.58
CA SER A 126 -0.83 18.89 22.80
C SER A 126 0.23 18.41 21.80
N THR A 127 0.90 19.33 21.11
CA THR A 127 2.01 19.00 20.20
C THR A 127 3.22 18.45 20.95
N GLN A 128 3.52 18.98 22.14
CA GLN A 128 4.57 18.44 23.02
C GLN A 128 4.21 17.02 23.49
N ALA A 129 2.98 16.78 23.96
CA ALA A 129 2.53 15.45 24.37
C ALA A 129 2.57 14.43 23.22
N ARG A 130 2.15 14.83 22.00
CA ARG A 130 2.25 14.00 20.79
C ARG A 130 3.71 13.64 20.47
N SER A 131 4.59 14.64 20.41
CA SER A 131 6.01 14.40 20.13
C SER A 131 6.70 13.53 21.18
N GLN A 132 6.33 13.64 22.47
CA GLN A 132 6.82 12.75 23.52
C GLN A 132 6.33 11.31 23.33
N SER A 133 5.05 11.13 22.98
CA SER A 133 4.48 9.81 22.66
C SER A 133 5.16 9.19 21.44
N ASP A 134 5.34 9.96 20.37
CA ASP A 134 5.98 9.49 19.13
C ASP A 134 7.44 9.09 19.39
N ASN A 135 8.18 9.90 20.15
CA ASN A 135 9.54 9.57 20.57
C ASN A 135 9.60 8.31 21.46
N ALA A 136 8.64 8.13 22.37
CA ALA A 136 8.56 6.93 23.20
C ALA A 136 8.24 5.68 22.36
N GLN A 137 7.37 5.80 21.36
CA GLN A 137 7.09 4.73 20.41
C GLN A 137 8.33 4.41 19.58
N LEU A 138 9.00 5.42 19.01
CA LEU A 138 10.23 5.23 18.24
C LEU A 138 11.29 4.49 19.05
N LYS A 139 11.52 4.87 20.31
CA LYS A 139 12.44 4.17 21.21
C LYS A 139 12.05 2.71 21.46
N LYS A 140 10.75 2.42 21.59
CA LYS A 140 10.26 1.03 21.72
C LYS A 140 10.48 0.24 20.43
N TRP A 141 10.25 0.85 19.27
CA TRP A 141 10.48 0.23 17.97
C TRP A 141 11.96 -0.05 17.72
N THR A 142 12.85 0.90 18.03
CA THR A 142 14.29 0.69 17.91
C THR A 142 14.76 -0.39 18.86
N ALA A 143 14.33 -0.38 20.12
CA ALA A 143 14.69 -1.43 21.09
C ALA A 143 14.21 -2.82 20.65
N LYS A 144 12.99 -2.93 20.10
CA LYS A 144 12.48 -4.19 19.54
C LYS A 144 13.24 -4.63 18.30
N LYS A 145 13.59 -3.71 17.40
CA LYS A 145 14.43 -3.98 16.23
C LYS A 145 15.80 -4.49 16.66
N ASP A 146 16.43 -3.85 17.63
CA ASP A 146 17.74 -4.27 18.16
C ASP A 146 17.67 -5.63 18.84
N GLN A 147 16.60 -5.91 19.58
CA GLN A 147 16.36 -7.23 20.18
C GLN A 147 16.17 -8.31 19.11
N LEU A 148 15.38 -8.03 18.06
CA LEU A 148 15.17 -8.96 16.96
C LEU A 148 16.47 -9.21 16.19
N ASN A 149 17.24 -8.17 15.91
CA ASN A 149 18.55 -8.29 15.25
C ASN A 149 19.52 -9.14 16.07
N LYS A 150 19.57 -8.98 17.40
CA LYS A 150 20.38 -9.83 18.28
C LYS A 150 19.92 -11.29 18.22
N ALA A 151 18.62 -11.55 18.27
CA ALA A 151 18.08 -12.91 18.18
C ALA A 151 18.39 -13.55 16.82
N VAL A 152 18.32 -12.78 15.73
CA VAL A 152 18.69 -13.25 14.37
C VAL A 152 20.18 -13.56 14.30
N GLU A 153 21.04 -12.72 14.87
CA GLU A 153 22.49 -12.93 14.92
C GLU A 153 22.86 -14.16 15.79
N GLU A 154 22.22 -14.34 16.94
CA GLU A 154 22.41 -15.53 17.78
C GLU A 154 21.98 -16.81 17.04
N GLN A 155 20.84 -16.77 16.34
CA GLN A 155 20.36 -17.90 15.54
C GLN A 155 21.22 -18.18 14.32
N SER A 156 21.73 -17.16 13.63
CA SER A 156 22.62 -17.30 12.47
C SER A 156 23.96 -17.91 12.89
N GLN A 157 24.51 -17.48 14.04
CA GLN A 157 25.71 -18.06 14.64
C GLN A 157 25.47 -19.52 15.05
N ALA A 158 24.35 -19.82 15.73
CA ALA A 158 24.00 -21.18 16.10
C ALA A 158 23.86 -22.11 14.88
N LEU A 159 23.19 -21.63 13.82
CA LEU A 159 23.05 -22.35 12.56
C LEU A 159 24.41 -22.55 11.87
N ASN A 160 25.31 -21.56 11.91
CA ASN A 160 26.68 -21.69 11.42
C ASN A 160 27.49 -22.76 12.15
N TYR A 161 27.37 -22.81 13.48
CA TYR A 161 28.01 -23.86 14.27
C TYR A 161 27.45 -25.24 13.90
N GLN A 162 26.12 -25.37 13.76
CA GLN A 162 25.48 -26.62 13.34
C GLN A 162 25.89 -27.05 11.92
N ILE A 163 25.97 -26.13 10.96
CA ILE A 163 26.47 -26.42 9.59
C ILE A 163 27.91 -26.94 9.65
N SER A 164 28.75 -26.31 10.47
CA SER A 164 30.16 -26.69 10.59
C SER A 164 30.31 -28.06 11.25
N ASP A 165 29.56 -28.32 12.31
CA ASP A 165 29.53 -29.60 13.02
C ASP A 165 28.99 -30.73 12.14
N LEU A 166 27.82 -30.57 11.52
CA LEU A 166 27.27 -31.55 10.57
C LEU A 166 28.19 -31.77 9.36
N GLY A 167 28.87 -30.72 8.88
CA GLY A 167 29.87 -30.83 7.83
C GLY A 167 31.11 -31.64 8.26
N GLN A 168 31.56 -31.50 9.51
CA GLN A 168 32.66 -32.30 10.06
C GLN A 168 32.24 -33.74 10.31
N GLN A 169 31.05 -33.98 10.90
CA GLN A 169 30.50 -35.31 11.11
C GLN A 169 30.33 -36.07 9.79
N SER A 170 29.84 -35.40 8.73
CA SER A 170 29.74 -35.99 7.39
C SER A 170 31.09 -36.45 6.85
N LYS A 171 32.13 -35.60 6.94
CA LYS A 171 33.51 -35.96 6.53
C LYS A 171 34.09 -37.11 7.35
N ALA A 172 33.89 -37.10 8.67
CA ALA A 172 34.36 -38.16 9.55
C ALA A 172 33.66 -39.49 9.26
N SER A 173 32.34 -39.46 9.03
CA SER A 173 31.57 -40.62 8.63
C SER A 173 32.03 -41.17 7.28
N GLU A 174 32.32 -40.31 6.30
CA GLU A 174 32.83 -40.72 4.99
C GLU A 174 34.20 -41.42 5.11
N ALA A 175 35.11 -40.87 5.94
CA ALA A 175 36.40 -41.50 6.19
C ALA A 175 36.25 -42.87 6.88
N SER A 176 35.35 -42.98 7.86
CA SER A 176 35.06 -44.25 8.53
C SER A 176 34.48 -45.29 7.56
N MET A 177 33.57 -44.87 6.68
CA MET A 177 33.01 -45.74 5.65
C MET A 177 34.10 -46.25 4.71
N LYS A 178 34.94 -45.37 4.16
CA LYS A 178 36.07 -45.76 3.30
C LYS A 178 36.98 -46.79 3.99
N GLN A 179 37.29 -46.57 5.28
CA GLN A 179 38.08 -47.53 6.05
C GLN A 179 37.37 -48.90 6.17
N THR A 180 36.06 -48.93 6.37
CA THR A 180 35.30 -50.19 6.40
C THR A 180 35.28 -50.90 5.05
N VAL A 181 35.09 -50.17 3.94
CA VAL A 181 35.17 -50.69 2.56
C VAL A 181 36.52 -51.35 2.34
N ASP A 182 37.60 -50.63 2.63
CA ASP A 182 38.97 -51.10 2.43
C ASP A 182 39.27 -52.35 3.28
N SER A 183 38.75 -52.41 4.51
CA SER A 183 38.91 -53.57 5.39
C SER A 183 38.15 -54.79 4.86
N ILE A 184 36.95 -54.59 4.30
CA ILE A 184 36.14 -55.66 3.72
C ILE A 184 36.85 -56.22 2.47
N PHE A 185 37.25 -55.37 1.53
CA PHE A 185 37.97 -55.81 0.33
C PHE A 185 39.29 -56.52 0.65
N LYS A 186 40.07 -56.03 1.63
CA LYS A 186 41.27 -56.74 2.09
C LYS A 186 40.96 -58.13 2.67
N SER A 187 39.78 -58.30 3.28
CA SER A 187 39.35 -59.62 3.77
C SER A 187 38.86 -60.53 2.65
N ASP A 188 38.17 -59.97 1.64
CA ASP A 188 37.77 -60.68 0.42
C ASP A 188 38.99 -61.15 -0.38
N ASP A 189 39.98 -60.28 -0.59
CA ASP A 189 41.22 -60.60 -1.31
C ASP A 189 42.01 -61.73 -0.63
N LYS A 190 42.07 -61.74 0.70
CA LYS A 190 42.66 -62.84 1.47
C LYS A 190 41.91 -64.15 1.25
N LEU A 191 40.58 -64.10 1.22
CA LEU A 191 39.76 -65.27 0.96
C LEU A 191 40.00 -65.76 -0.48
N LEU A 192 39.96 -64.87 -1.48
CA LEU A 192 40.21 -65.18 -2.87
C LEU A 192 41.60 -65.78 -3.09
N ALA A 193 42.64 -65.23 -2.45
CA ALA A 193 43.98 -65.80 -2.49
C ALA A 193 44.02 -67.22 -1.89
N SER A 194 43.26 -67.48 -0.82
CA SER A 194 43.14 -68.82 -0.24
C SER A 194 42.38 -69.79 -1.16
N LEU A 195 41.35 -69.32 -1.87
CA LEU A 195 40.63 -70.12 -2.87
C LEU A 195 41.50 -70.40 -4.09
N GLN A 196 42.30 -69.43 -4.54
CA GLN A 196 43.25 -69.62 -5.63
C GLN A 196 44.30 -70.68 -5.27
N LYS A 197 44.81 -70.66 -4.05
CA LYS A 197 45.72 -71.70 -3.55
C LYS A 197 45.04 -73.08 -3.52
N LEU A 198 43.81 -73.14 -3.02
CA LEU A 198 43.05 -74.39 -3.01
C LEU A 198 42.75 -74.90 -4.43
N ALA A 199 42.49 -73.99 -5.38
CA ALA A 199 42.28 -74.32 -6.78
C ALA A 199 43.56 -74.78 -7.49
N SER A 200 44.72 -74.20 -7.16
CA SER A 200 46.02 -74.68 -7.67
C SER A 200 46.38 -76.06 -7.12
N ASP A 201 46.00 -76.34 -5.86
CA ASP A 201 46.17 -77.66 -5.24
C ASP A 201 45.20 -78.71 -5.85
N LEU A 202 44.14 -78.25 -6.52
CA LEU A 202 43.13 -79.06 -7.22
C LEU A 202 43.45 -79.33 -8.69
N ALA A 203 44.58 -78.82 -9.21
CA ALA A 203 45.00 -79.01 -10.59
C ALA A 203 44.93 -80.50 -10.99
N PRO A 204 44.51 -80.80 -12.23
CA PRO A 204 43.78 -82.01 -12.57
C PRO A 204 44.59 -83.29 -12.34
N ILE A 205 43.86 -84.33 -11.92
CA ILE A 205 44.24 -85.74 -12.04
C ILE A 205 44.86 -85.92 -13.43
N GLN A 206 46.15 -86.22 -13.39
CA GLN A 206 47.10 -86.00 -14.47
C GLN A 206 46.94 -87.04 -15.60
N PRO A 207 47.38 -86.71 -16.83
CA PRO A 207 47.65 -87.70 -17.90
C PRO A 207 48.62 -88.82 -17.46
N ALA A 208 49.26 -88.66 -16.31
CA ALA A 208 50.09 -89.68 -15.67
C ALA A 208 49.31 -90.97 -15.34
N ASP A 209 48.02 -90.90 -14.97
CA ASP A 209 47.25 -92.11 -14.68
C ASP A 209 46.96 -92.90 -15.97
N ASP A 210 46.70 -92.23 -17.09
CA ASP A 210 46.54 -92.86 -18.41
C ASP A 210 47.85 -93.47 -18.92
N ASP A 211 48.98 -92.76 -18.76
CA ASP A 211 50.31 -93.27 -19.09
C ASP A 211 50.70 -94.48 -18.21
N LEU A 212 50.34 -94.46 -16.92
CA LEU A 212 50.55 -95.57 -15.99
C LEU A 212 49.69 -96.78 -16.36
N ILE A 213 48.42 -96.57 -16.71
CA ILE A 213 47.52 -97.64 -17.21
C ILE A 213 48.10 -98.26 -18.49
N GLY A 214 48.58 -97.42 -19.42
CA GLY A 214 49.26 -97.87 -20.64
C GLY A 214 50.48 -98.75 -20.33
N ARG A 215 51.33 -98.30 -19.40
CA ARG A 215 52.53 -99.05 -18.97
C ARG A 215 52.21 -100.36 -18.27
N ILE A 216 51.17 -100.40 -17.43
CA ILE A 216 50.73 -101.62 -16.74
C ILE A 216 50.22 -102.65 -17.76
N ARG A 217 49.43 -102.21 -18.74
CA ARG A 217 48.98 -103.09 -19.83
C ARG A 217 50.15 -103.65 -20.64
N GLU A 218 51.14 -102.82 -20.96
CA GLU A 218 52.34 -103.26 -21.67
C GLU A 218 53.15 -104.27 -20.85
N LEU A 219 53.34 -104.04 -19.55
CA LEU A 219 54.03 -104.99 -18.67
C LEU A 219 53.28 -106.31 -18.51
N CYS A 220 51.95 -106.28 -18.41
CA CYS A 220 51.13 -107.50 -18.39
C CYS A 220 51.26 -108.28 -19.70
N ALA A 221 51.24 -107.59 -20.85
CA ALA A 221 51.45 -108.23 -22.15
C ALA A 221 52.85 -108.90 -22.26
N ARG A 222 53.91 -108.25 -21.75
CA ARG A 222 55.24 -108.86 -21.68
C ARG A 222 55.28 -110.06 -20.74
N LEU A 223 54.61 -109.98 -19.59
CA LEU A 223 54.53 -111.08 -18.63
C LEU A 223 53.81 -112.30 -19.24
N ILE A 224 52.69 -112.09 -19.94
CA ILE A 224 51.97 -113.13 -20.69
C ILE A 224 52.93 -113.78 -21.69
N LYS A 225 53.60 -112.95 -22.51
CA LYS A 225 54.55 -113.47 -23.51
C LYS A 225 55.65 -114.34 -22.90
N HIS A 226 56.32 -113.86 -21.85
CA HIS A 226 57.42 -114.60 -21.21
C HIS A 226 56.95 -115.84 -20.45
N THR A 227 55.76 -115.82 -19.85
CA THR A 227 55.19 -116.99 -19.16
C THR A 227 54.77 -118.06 -20.15
N VAL A 228 54.14 -117.70 -21.28
CA VAL A 228 53.81 -118.63 -22.36
C VAL A 228 55.08 -119.23 -22.95
N GLU A 229 56.08 -118.42 -23.31
CA GLU A 229 57.37 -118.90 -23.81
C GLU A 229 58.08 -119.80 -22.77
N GLY A 230 58.04 -119.44 -21.49
CA GLY A 230 58.61 -120.23 -20.40
C GLY A 230 57.90 -121.56 -20.14
N ILE A 231 56.57 -121.60 -20.25
CA ILE A 231 55.80 -122.85 -20.13
C ILE A 231 56.07 -123.73 -21.36
N ARG A 232 56.05 -123.16 -22.58
CA ARG A 232 56.34 -123.89 -23.82
C ARG A 232 57.72 -124.53 -23.82
N THR A 233 58.75 -123.75 -23.49
CA THR A 233 60.14 -124.26 -23.41
C THR A 233 60.32 -125.32 -22.33
N LYS A 234 59.59 -125.24 -21.20
CA LYS A 234 59.58 -126.30 -20.19
C LYS A 234 58.88 -127.56 -20.69
N LEU A 235 57.77 -127.41 -21.40
CA LEU A 235 57.00 -128.51 -21.98
C LEU A 235 57.82 -129.23 -23.06
N ASP A 236 58.43 -128.48 -23.98
CA ASP A 236 59.37 -128.98 -24.99
C ASP A 236 60.55 -129.73 -24.35
N ARG A 237 61.11 -129.19 -23.26
CA ARG A 237 62.18 -129.86 -22.52
C ARG A 237 61.72 -131.19 -21.92
N VAL A 238 60.56 -131.22 -21.26
CA VAL A 238 60.02 -132.45 -20.64
C VAL A 238 59.66 -133.48 -21.72
N TYR A 239 59.09 -133.04 -22.84
CA TYR A 239 58.80 -133.89 -24.00
C TYR A 239 60.09 -134.50 -24.58
N LEU A 240 61.13 -133.69 -24.79
CA LEU A 240 62.43 -134.21 -25.26
C LEU A 240 63.14 -135.09 -24.22
N GLU A 241 63.03 -134.77 -22.93
CA GLU A 241 63.63 -135.56 -21.83
C GLU A 241 62.93 -136.92 -21.63
N THR A 242 61.62 -137.00 -21.89
CA THR A 242 60.86 -138.26 -21.84
C THR A 242 61.19 -139.16 -23.04
N ILE A 243 61.38 -138.58 -24.23
CA ILE A 243 61.83 -139.33 -25.43
C ILE A 243 63.30 -139.76 -25.33
N CYS A 244 64.19 -138.89 -24.83
CA CYS A 244 65.64 -139.14 -24.73
C CYS A 244 66.10 -139.75 -23.40
N GLY A 245 65.19 -140.04 -22.48
CA GLY A 245 65.52 -140.51 -21.14
C GLY A 245 66.25 -141.87 -21.16
N PRO A 246 67.24 -142.11 -20.26
CA PRO A 246 68.02 -143.34 -20.24
C PRO A 246 67.21 -144.60 -19.89
N SER A 247 65.94 -144.43 -19.47
CA SER A 247 65.01 -145.54 -19.24
C SER A 247 64.47 -146.16 -20.55
N HIS A 248 64.58 -145.45 -21.69
CA HIS A 248 64.07 -145.91 -22.99
C HIS A 248 65.04 -146.79 -23.78
N VAL A 249 66.32 -146.85 -23.38
CA VAL A 249 67.37 -147.59 -24.11
C VAL A 249 67.62 -148.99 -23.53
N ALA A 250 67.08 -149.30 -22.34
CA ALA A 250 67.32 -150.57 -21.64
C ALA A 250 66.23 -151.64 -21.83
N ASN A 251 65.04 -151.27 -22.33
CA ASN A 251 63.95 -152.21 -22.63
C ASN A 251 63.56 -152.07 -24.10
N GLY A 252 63.98 -153.05 -24.92
CA GLY A 252 63.59 -153.16 -26.32
C GLY A 252 62.12 -153.56 -26.46
N GLY A 253 61.23 -152.59 -26.32
CA GLY A 253 59.87 -152.60 -26.84
C GLY A 253 59.70 -151.37 -27.72
N GLU A 254 59.34 -151.58 -28.99
CA GLU A 254 58.89 -150.53 -29.89
C GLU A 254 57.80 -149.73 -29.16
N ILE A 255 58.05 -148.45 -28.88
CA ILE A 255 56.96 -147.54 -28.52
C ILE A 255 56.11 -147.47 -29.79
N GLU A 256 54.85 -147.84 -29.66
CA GLU A 256 53.87 -147.69 -30.73
C GLU A 256 53.88 -146.22 -31.15
N SER A 257 54.09 -145.97 -32.45
CA SER A 257 54.04 -144.63 -33.04
C SER A 257 52.73 -143.90 -32.71
N GLU A 258 51.69 -144.66 -32.33
CA GLU A 258 50.36 -144.19 -31.93
C GLU A 258 50.41 -143.47 -30.57
N ASP A 259 51.03 -144.05 -29.54
CA ASP A 259 51.18 -143.40 -28.22
C ASP A 259 51.97 -142.08 -28.28
N THR A 260 52.98 -142.00 -29.16
CA THR A 260 53.74 -140.76 -29.37
C THR A 260 52.95 -139.71 -30.15
N GLN A 261 52.04 -140.13 -31.03
CA GLN A 261 51.18 -139.23 -31.78
C GLN A 261 50.06 -138.67 -30.89
N ASP A 262 49.47 -139.51 -30.04
CA ASP A 262 48.45 -139.10 -29.08
C ASP A 262 49.04 -138.09 -28.07
N LEU A 263 50.26 -138.32 -27.56
CA LEU A 263 50.97 -137.36 -26.71
C LEU A 263 51.30 -136.05 -27.45
N GLN A 264 51.61 -136.10 -28.75
CA GLN A 264 51.84 -134.90 -29.55
C GLN A 264 50.54 -134.10 -29.74
N ASP A 265 49.43 -134.76 -30.03
CA ASP A 265 48.12 -134.13 -30.21
C ASP A 265 47.62 -133.50 -28.89
N GLU A 266 47.86 -134.17 -27.75
CA GLU A 266 47.62 -133.60 -26.41
C GLU A 266 48.53 -132.39 -26.12
N LEU A 267 49.80 -132.43 -26.56
CA LEU A 267 50.75 -131.31 -26.43
C LEU A 267 50.30 -130.09 -27.25
N GLU A 268 49.85 -130.32 -28.48
CA GLU A 268 49.32 -129.28 -29.38
C GLU A 268 48.03 -128.67 -28.83
N SER A 269 47.15 -129.50 -28.26
CA SER A 269 45.96 -129.06 -27.52
C SER A 269 46.36 -128.17 -26.34
N LEU A 270 47.32 -128.60 -25.52
CA LEU A 270 47.83 -127.83 -24.39
C LEU A 270 48.49 -126.51 -24.83
N TYR A 271 49.19 -126.48 -25.97
CA TYR A 271 49.76 -125.25 -26.52
C TYR A 271 48.73 -124.21 -26.96
N SER A 272 47.54 -124.66 -27.37
CA SER A 272 46.41 -123.79 -27.68
C SER A 272 45.78 -123.19 -26.42
N GLU A 273 45.81 -123.90 -25.29
CA GLU A 273 45.20 -123.49 -24.02
C GLU A 273 46.13 -122.64 -23.14
N ILE A 274 47.46 -122.81 -23.23
CA ILE A 274 48.44 -122.07 -22.42
C ILE A 274 48.29 -120.55 -22.58
N LEU A 275 48.07 -120.04 -23.79
CA LEU A 275 47.94 -118.59 -24.02
C LEU A 275 46.65 -118.01 -23.39
N PRO A 276 45.45 -118.54 -23.66
CA PRO A 276 44.22 -118.10 -22.98
C PRO A 276 44.29 -118.17 -21.45
N VAL A 277 44.84 -119.25 -20.89
CA VAL A 277 44.91 -119.42 -19.42
C VAL A 277 45.90 -118.45 -18.78
N THR A 278 47.07 -118.25 -19.38
CA THR A 278 48.06 -117.26 -18.89
C THR A 278 47.54 -115.84 -19.03
N GLN A 279 46.82 -115.52 -20.11
CA GLN A 279 46.15 -114.23 -20.26
C GLN A 279 45.11 -114.02 -19.16
N MET A 280 44.18 -114.95 -18.95
CA MET A 280 43.17 -114.84 -17.88
C MET A 280 43.82 -114.71 -16.50
N SER A 281 44.84 -115.53 -16.20
CA SER A 281 45.52 -115.51 -14.91
C SER A 281 46.26 -114.20 -14.64
N THR A 282 46.93 -113.63 -15.65
CA THR A 282 47.67 -112.37 -15.49
C THR A 282 46.74 -111.16 -15.43
N GLU A 283 45.65 -111.18 -16.22
CA GLU A 283 44.61 -110.16 -16.15
C GLU A 283 43.92 -110.16 -14.79
N GLU A 284 43.61 -111.32 -14.24
CA GLU A 284 42.96 -111.46 -12.93
C GLU A 284 43.88 -111.10 -11.75
N GLN A 285 45.14 -111.55 -11.78
CA GLN A 285 46.07 -111.32 -10.67
C GLN A 285 46.70 -109.92 -10.66
N PHE A 286 46.96 -109.32 -11.82
CA PHE A 286 47.76 -108.09 -11.90
C PHE A 286 46.99 -106.92 -12.53
N LEU A 287 46.33 -107.13 -13.68
CA LEU A 287 45.68 -106.02 -14.39
C LEU A 287 44.46 -105.50 -13.63
N LYS A 288 43.55 -106.38 -13.23
CA LYS A 288 42.29 -106.00 -12.57
C LYS A 288 42.52 -105.33 -11.21
N PRO A 289 43.39 -105.84 -10.31
CA PRO A 289 43.69 -105.15 -9.05
C PRO A 289 44.40 -103.81 -9.25
N ALA A 290 45.29 -103.69 -10.23
CA ALA A 290 45.96 -102.43 -10.54
C ALA A 290 44.97 -101.37 -11.05
N LEU A 291 44.05 -101.74 -11.95
CA LEU A 291 43.00 -100.84 -12.43
C LEU A 291 42.03 -100.44 -11.31
N GLN A 292 41.66 -101.36 -10.40
CA GLN A 292 40.84 -101.03 -9.23
C GLN A 292 41.57 -100.10 -8.26
N GLY A 293 42.88 -100.29 -8.06
CA GLY A 293 43.71 -99.41 -7.23
C GLY A 293 43.77 -97.98 -7.80
N ILE A 294 44.00 -97.85 -9.11
CA ILE A 294 44.02 -96.55 -9.81
C ILE A 294 42.64 -95.89 -9.79
N ALA A 295 41.57 -96.66 -10.01
CA ALA A 295 40.19 -96.14 -9.94
C ALA A 295 39.83 -95.69 -8.50
N ALA A 296 40.29 -96.41 -7.48
CA ALA A 296 40.07 -96.03 -6.08
C ALA A 296 40.86 -94.77 -5.69
N SER A 297 42.12 -94.63 -6.12
CA SER A 297 42.90 -93.40 -5.88
C SER A 297 42.34 -92.20 -6.65
N SER A 298 41.89 -92.42 -7.89
CA SER A 298 41.20 -91.40 -8.69
C SER A 298 39.87 -90.99 -8.07
N GLY A 299 39.08 -91.94 -7.56
CA GLY A 299 37.83 -91.68 -6.84
C GLY A 299 38.04 -90.87 -5.55
N GLN A 300 39.09 -91.14 -4.77
CA GLN A 300 39.45 -90.34 -3.61
C GLN A 300 39.92 -88.92 -4.00
N GLY A 301 40.66 -88.78 -5.10
CA GLY A 301 41.02 -87.49 -5.68
C GLY A 301 39.79 -86.68 -6.10
N GLN A 302 38.84 -87.33 -6.78
CA GLN A 302 37.58 -86.74 -7.22
C GLN A 302 36.70 -86.32 -6.03
N GLU A 303 36.64 -87.08 -4.95
CA GLU A 303 35.88 -86.70 -3.75
C GLU A 303 36.51 -85.48 -3.04
N ARG A 304 37.85 -85.42 -2.96
CA ARG A 304 38.56 -84.23 -2.45
C ARG A 304 38.32 -83.02 -3.34
N ALA A 305 38.38 -83.20 -4.65
CA ALA A 305 38.07 -82.14 -5.61
C ALA A 305 36.62 -81.66 -5.49
N ALA A 306 35.65 -82.56 -5.38
CA ALA A 306 34.25 -82.21 -5.20
C ALA A 306 34.00 -81.43 -3.88
N LYS A 307 34.65 -81.83 -2.78
CA LYS A 307 34.58 -81.10 -1.50
C LYS A 307 35.22 -79.71 -1.61
N ALA A 308 36.37 -79.59 -2.27
CA ALA A 308 37.04 -78.31 -2.48
C ALA A 308 36.24 -77.38 -3.41
N VAL A 309 35.67 -77.89 -4.50
CA VAL A 309 34.79 -77.11 -5.40
C VAL A 309 33.53 -76.66 -4.67
N ASN A 310 32.91 -77.51 -3.85
CA ASN A 310 31.75 -77.13 -3.05
C ASN A 310 32.12 -76.05 -2.01
N TYR A 311 33.31 -76.14 -1.40
CA TYR A 311 33.83 -75.09 -0.52
C TYR A 311 34.06 -73.77 -1.27
N ILE A 312 34.74 -73.81 -2.42
CA ILE A 312 34.94 -72.63 -3.30
C ILE A 312 33.59 -72.01 -3.66
N HIS A 313 32.61 -72.82 -4.08
CA HIS A 313 31.27 -72.35 -4.42
C HIS A 313 30.58 -71.65 -3.24
N LYS A 314 30.58 -72.27 -2.04
CA LYS A 314 30.02 -71.66 -0.83
C LYS A 314 30.72 -70.34 -0.47
N CYS A 315 32.04 -70.28 -0.61
CA CYS A 315 32.80 -69.05 -0.37
C CYS A 315 32.47 -67.97 -1.40
N LEU A 316 32.29 -68.31 -2.68
CA LEU A 316 31.88 -67.35 -3.70
C LEU A 316 30.46 -66.84 -3.46
N VAL A 317 29.51 -67.71 -3.09
CA VAL A 317 28.14 -67.31 -2.71
C VAL A 317 28.18 -66.38 -1.50
N PHE A 318 29.02 -66.69 -0.49
CA PHE A 318 29.22 -65.81 0.66
C PHE A 318 29.81 -64.44 0.26
N LEU A 319 30.80 -64.42 -0.65
CA LEU A 319 31.39 -63.18 -1.15
C LEU A 319 30.34 -62.30 -1.84
N VAL A 320 29.54 -62.90 -2.72
CA VAL A 320 28.48 -62.19 -3.46
C VAL A 320 27.44 -61.63 -2.49
N GLY A 321 26.90 -62.44 -1.59
CA GLY A 321 25.91 -61.97 -0.61
C GLY A 321 26.47 -60.90 0.34
N ARG A 322 27.76 -60.98 0.68
CA ARG A 322 28.45 -59.95 1.46
C ARG A 322 28.58 -58.63 0.69
N ILE A 323 28.92 -58.68 -0.59
CA ILE A 323 29.03 -57.50 -1.47
C ILE A 323 27.65 -56.86 -1.67
N GLU A 324 26.60 -57.64 -1.91
CA GLU A 324 25.22 -57.14 -2.05
C GLU A 324 24.73 -56.42 -0.79
N ALA A 325 24.88 -57.04 0.39
CA ALA A 325 24.51 -56.42 1.66
C ALA A 325 25.34 -55.16 1.97
N PHE A 326 26.59 -55.11 1.48
CA PHE A 326 27.42 -53.93 1.63
C PHE A 326 27.01 -52.80 0.68
N LEU A 327 26.66 -53.14 -0.57
CA LEU A 327 26.19 -52.19 -1.57
C LEU A 327 24.91 -51.48 -1.10
N GLU A 328 23.94 -52.22 -0.55
CA GLU A 328 22.72 -51.63 0.04
C GLU A 328 23.05 -50.59 1.13
N ARG A 329 23.97 -50.91 2.05
CA ARG A 329 24.39 -49.97 3.11
C ARG A 329 25.14 -48.75 2.58
N VAL A 330 25.94 -48.91 1.52
CA VAL A 330 26.63 -47.80 0.88
C VAL A 330 25.65 -46.89 0.15
N GLU A 331 24.63 -47.45 -0.52
CA GLU A 331 23.57 -46.69 -1.17
C GLU A 331 22.75 -45.89 -0.15
N GLU A 332 22.33 -46.51 0.97
CA GLU A 332 21.65 -45.81 2.06
C GLU A 332 22.49 -44.66 2.62
N HIS A 333 23.79 -44.91 2.84
CA HIS A 333 24.70 -43.87 3.32
C HIS A 333 24.93 -42.77 2.29
N GLN A 334 25.01 -43.11 1.00
CA GLN A 334 25.11 -42.14 -0.08
C GLN A 334 23.87 -41.25 -0.14
N CYS A 335 22.67 -41.84 -0.04
CA CYS A 335 21.41 -41.11 0.04
C CYS A 335 21.40 -40.16 1.25
N HIS A 336 21.82 -40.64 2.43
CA HIS A 336 21.95 -39.82 3.63
C HIS A 336 22.94 -38.66 3.44
N ARG A 337 24.11 -38.92 2.83
CA ARG A 337 25.11 -37.91 2.51
C ARG A 337 24.57 -36.85 1.56
N MET A 338 23.85 -37.25 0.51
CA MET A 338 23.26 -36.32 -0.45
C MET A 338 22.18 -35.46 0.22
N ALA A 339 21.32 -36.05 1.05
CA ALA A 339 20.33 -35.31 1.82
C ALA A 339 20.98 -34.30 2.78
N LEU A 340 22.01 -34.70 3.53
CA LEU A 340 22.77 -33.81 4.40
C LEU A 340 23.44 -32.68 3.60
N GLN A 341 24.03 -32.99 2.44
CA GLN A 341 24.64 -31.98 1.58
C GLN A 341 23.61 -30.96 1.06
N CYS A 342 22.43 -31.40 0.63
CA CYS A 342 21.34 -30.52 0.24
C CYS A 342 20.85 -29.63 1.38
N VAL A 343 20.78 -30.16 2.61
CA VAL A 343 20.43 -29.37 3.80
C VAL A 343 21.51 -28.35 4.11
N LEU A 344 22.78 -28.75 4.08
CA LEU A 344 23.92 -27.84 4.30
C LEU A 344 23.97 -26.72 3.26
N ASP A 345 23.75 -27.04 1.98
CA ASP A 345 23.77 -26.06 0.90
C ASP A 345 22.57 -25.09 0.99
N SER A 346 21.39 -25.59 1.33
CA SER A 346 20.21 -24.75 1.60
C SER A 346 20.42 -23.84 2.82
N ALA A 347 20.98 -24.37 3.91
CA ALA A 347 21.26 -23.60 5.12
C ALA A 347 22.31 -22.50 4.87
N LYS A 348 23.36 -22.79 4.08
CA LYS A 348 24.34 -21.79 3.64
C LYS A 348 23.73 -20.70 2.76
N LYS A 349 22.80 -21.05 1.87
CA LYS A 349 22.08 -20.07 1.04
C LYS A 349 21.24 -19.12 1.90
N GLU A 350 20.49 -19.65 2.87
CA GLU A 350 19.70 -18.82 3.78
C GLU A 350 20.57 -17.90 4.64
N LEU A 351 21.73 -18.39 5.11
CA LEU A 351 22.67 -17.57 5.85
C LEU A 351 23.24 -16.41 4.99
N SER A 352 23.64 -16.71 3.75
CA SER A 352 24.14 -15.67 2.84
C SER A 352 23.09 -14.59 2.54
N ARG A 353 21.81 -14.96 2.54
CA ARG A 353 20.69 -14.01 2.37
C ARG A 353 20.55 -13.08 3.57
N VAL A 354 20.75 -13.59 4.79
CA VAL A 354 20.71 -12.79 6.03
C VAL A 354 21.88 -11.80 6.08
N GLU A 355 23.08 -12.19 5.64
CA GLU A 355 24.25 -11.31 5.56
C GLU A 355 24.05 -10.15 4.58
N ILE A 356 23.43 -10.40 3.42
CA ILE A 356 23.14 -9.36 2.40
C ILE A 356 22.13 -8.34 2.94
N LEU A 357 21.08 -8.79 3.64
CA LEU A 357 20.10 -7.90 4.26
C LEU A 357 20.67 -7.11 5.46
N SER A 358 21.71 -7.64 6.11
CA SER A 358 22.39 -6.98 7.23
C SER A 358 23.45 -5.98 6.75
N ALA A 359 24.12 -6.25 5.63
CA ALA A 359 25.11 -5.36 5.03
C ALA A 359 24.52 -4.05 4.48
N ASP A 360 23.26 -4.07 4.02
CA ASP A 360 22.52 -2.88 3.59
C ASP A 360 22.05 -1.99 4.77
N ASN A 361 22.25 -2.44 6.01
CA ASN A 361 22.01 -1.65 7.23
C ASN A 361 23.30 -1.00 7.76
N LYS A 362 24.25 -0.63 6.90
CA LYS A 362 25.27 0.36 7.28
C LYS A 362 24.58 1.68 7.63
N PRO A 363 24.98 2.38 8.71
CA PRO A 363 24.35 3.62 9.10
C PRO A 363 24.75 4.69 8.07
N VAL A 364 23.87 4.92 7.09
CA VAL A 364 23.92 6.17 6.34
C VAL A 364 23.63 7.27 7.34
N SER A 365 24.59 8.18 7.48
CA SER A 365 24.55 9.43 8.23
C SER A 365 23.17 10.12 8.15
N PRO A 366 22.78 10.92 9.17
CA PRO A 366 21.42 11.41 9.32
C PRO A 366 21.11 12.45 8.23
N ALA A 367 20.56 11.98 7.12
CA ALA A 367 19.94 12.85 6.13
C ALA A 367 18.58 13.31 6.68
N LYS A 368 18.60 14.53 7.24
CA LYS A 368 17.49 15.48 7.40
C LYS A 368 16.10 14.89 7.11
N SER A 369 15.41 14.44 8.15
CA SER A 369 13.96 14.23 8.12
C SER A 369 13.26 15.59 7.94
N ASN A 370 12.76 15.85 6.74
CA ASN A 370 11.81 16.92 6.49
C ASN A 370 10.49 16.57 7.18
N ALA A 371 10.34 17.00 8.44
CA ALA A 371 9.07 17.05 9.13
C ALA A 371 8.26 18.24 8.58
N GLN A 372 7.50 18.01 7.50
CA GLN A 372 6.50 18.98 7.07
C GLN A 372 5.24 18.81 7.91
N LYS A 373 5.18 19.61 8.98
CA LYS A 373 3.94 20.01 9.66
C LYS A 373 2.93 20.46 8.60
N ARG A 374 1.80 19.79 8.49
CA ARG A 374 0.56 20.44 8.02
C ARG A 374 -0.55 20.18 9.02
N ARG A 375 -0.81 21.24 9.79
CA ARG A 375 -2.06 21.47 10.51
C ARG A 375 -3.19 21.47 9.47
N THR A 376 -4.27 20.75 9.72
CA THR A 376 -5.62 21.31 9.56
C THR A 376 -6.57 20.57 10.49
N SER A 377 -7.27 21.38 11.26
CA SER A 377 -8.33 21.07 12.20
C SER A 377 -9.66 20.82 11.47
N SER A 378 -10.48 19.95 12.09
CA SER A 378 -11.95 20.01 12.29
C SER A 378 -12.72 21.17 11.60
N THR A 379 -13.98 21.02 11.14
CA THR A 379 -15.14 20.42 11.82
C THR A 379 -16.38 20.40 10.88
N THR A 380 -17.29 19.42 11.09
CA THR A 380 -18.79 19.44 11.03
C THR A 380 -19.57 19.78 9.73
N ARG A 381 -20.33 18.82 9.17
CA ARG A 381 -21.80 18.46 9.35
C ARG A 381 -22.78 19.24 8.44
N SER A 382 -23.24 18.66 7.33
CA SER A 382 -24.62 18.11 7.06
C SER A 382 -25.50 19.08 6.22
N PRO A 383 -26.64 18.74 5.56
CA PRO A 383 -27.38 17.45 5.41
C PRO A 383 -28.00 17.11 4.01
N GLY A 384 -28.43 15.84 3.80
CA GLY A 384 -29.48 15.40 2.84
C GLY A 384 -29.05 15.23 1.37
N ARG A 385 -29.45 14.24 0.56
CA ARG A 385 -30.53 13.23 0.53
C ARG A 385 -30.12 12.09 -0.47
N PRO A 386 -30.94 11.09 -0.84
CA PRO A 386 -30.61 9.66 -0.69
C PRO A 386 -30.29 8.89 -2.00
N LYS A 387 -29.55 7.77 -1.86
CA LYS A 387 -29.65 6.41 -2.48
C LYS A 387 -30.31 6.21 -3.88
N PRO A 388 -29.88 5.20 -4.69
CA PRO A 388 -29.55 3.85 -4.20
C PRO A 388 -28.29 3.17 -4.76
N SER A 389 -27.46 2.68 -3.84
CA SER A 389 -26.61 1.52 -4.06
C SER A 389 -27.45 0.25 -3.90
N ARG A 390 -27.38 -0.58 -4.92
CA ARG A 390 -27.97 -1.91 -5.02
C ARG A 390 -27.27 -2.82 -4.03
N ARG A 391 -28.03 -3.28 -3.03
CA ARG A 391 -27.67 -4.36 -2.11
C ARG A 391 -27.34 -5.61 -2.92
N ARG A 392 -26.14 -6.16 -2.77
CA ARG A 392 -25.94 -7.61 -2.82
C ARG A 392 -24.84 -8.01 -1.84
N SER A 393 -25.29 -8.75 -0.84
CA SER A 393 -24.53 -9.49 0.14
C SER A 393 -23.91 -10.75 -0.49
N SER A 394 -22.62 -10.95 -0.29
CA SER A 394 -21.98 -12.25 -0.08
C SER A 394 -20.49 -12.00 0.13
N GLY A 395 -19.98 -12.38 1.29
CA GLY A 395 -18.56 -12.23 1.63
C GLY A 395 -17.68 -13.11 0.76
N VAL A 396 -16.52 -12.57 0.39
CA VAL A 396 -15.28 -13.27 0.06
C VAL A 396 -14.17 -12.23 0.31
N GLU A 397 -13.22 -12.59 1.17
CA GLU A 397 -11.80 -12.15 1.25
C GLU A 397 -11.48 -10.72 0.81
N ASN A 398 -11.32 -9.81 1.78
CA ASN A 398 -10.74 -8.47 1.59
C ASN A 398 -9.43 -8.33 2.39
N ASP A 399 -8.53 -9.30 2.25
CA ASP A 399 -7.18 -9.19 2.85
C ASP A 399 -6.09 -8.79 1.84
N ASP A 400 -6.40 -8.64 0.54
CA ASP A 400 -5.42 -8.27 -0.51
C ASP A 400 -5.80 -7.01 -1.31
N ILE A 401 -6.29 -5.95 -0.67
CA ILE A 401 -6.41 -4.64 -1.33
C ILE A 401 -5.11 -3.88 -1.12
N ASP A 402 -4.36 -3.67 -2.20
CA ASP A 402 -3.13 -2.87 -2.19
C ASP A 402 -3.41 -1.46 -1.63
N PRO A 403 -2.57 -0.93 -0.72
CA PRO A 403 -2.86 0.30 0.02
C PRO A 403 -3.03 1.51 -0.91
N GLU A 404 -2.35 1.52 -2.05
CA GLU A 404 -2.48 2.53 -3.11
C GLU A 404 -3.87 2.55 -3.76
N GLN A 405 -4.49 1.39 -3.99
CA GLN A 405 -5.85 1.30 -4.53
C GLN A 405 -6.87 1.75 -3.49
N GLN A 406 -6.63 1.46 -2.21
CA GLN A 406 -7.50 1.90 -1.12
C GLN A 406 -7.46 3.43 -0.93
N ILE A 407 -6.26 4.03 -0.97
CA ILE A 407 -6.08 5.48 -0.88
C ILE A 407 -6.78 6.17 -2.05
N ALA A 408 -6.59 5.69 -3.28
CA ALA A 408 -7.20 6.31 -4.44
C ALA A 408 -8.73 6.13 -4.46
N ARG A 409 -9.25 4.99 -4.01
CA ARG A 409 -10.70 4.80 -3.83
C ARG A 409 -11.27 5.76 -2.79
N ASN A 410 -10.56 6.01 -1.69
CA ASN A 410 -10.95 7.03 -0.71
C ASN A 410 -10.95 8.44 -1.30
N LEU A 411 -10.07 8.69 -2.28
CA LEU A 411 -10.05 9.91 -3.06
C LEU A 411 -11.08 9.91 -4.20
N GLY A 412 -11.88 8.86 -4.39
CA GLY A 412 -12.87 8.77 -5.47
C GLY A 412 -12.28 8.57 -6.86
N ILE A 413 -11.03 8.10 -6.95
CA ILE A 413 -10.32 7.77 -8.19
C ILE A 413 -10.32 6.25 -8.35
N SER A 414 -10.80 5.74 -9.48
CA SER A 414 -10.76 4.31 -9.81
C SER A 414 -9.48 3.99 -10.58
N LEU A 415 -8.54 3.27 -9.96
CA LEU A 415 -7.40 2.72 -10.70
C LEU A 415 -7.75 1.38 -11.36
N PRO A 416 -7.17 1.08 -12.53
CA PRO A 416 -7.30 -0.23 -13.17
C PRO A 416 -6.68 -1.34 -12.30
N ALA A 417 -7.06 -2.60 -12.54
CA ALA A 417 -6.56 -3.74 -11.77
C ALA A 417 -5.05 -3.98 -11.99
N LYS A 418 -4.41 -4.69 -11.04
CA LYS A 418 -2.96 -4.98 -10.92
C LYS A 418 -2.29 -5.66 -12.14
N SER A 419 -3.05 -5.94 -13.21
CA SER A 419 -2.57 -6.49 -14.48
C SER A 419 -2.13 -5.42 -15.49
N VAL A 420 -2.26 -4.13 -15.17
CA VAL A 420 -1.91 -3.02 -16.06
C VAL A 420 -0.59 -2.40 -15.60
N SER A 421 0.28 -2.06 -16.57
CA SER A 421 1.59 -1.41 -16.32
C SER A 421 1.47 -0.18 -15.42
N ASP A 422 2.42 0.00 -14.49
CA ASP A 422 2.54 1.16 -13.59
C ASP A 422 2.44 2.51 -14.31
N GLN A 423 2.85 2.56 -15.59
CA GLN A 423 2.73 3.74 -16.44
C GLN A 423 1.26 4.17 -16.66
N ALA A 424 0.36 3.21 -16.85
CA ALA A 424 -1.06 3.50 -17.03
C ALA A 424 -1.72 3.99 -15.72
N HIS A 425 -1.23 3.50 -14.57
CA HIS A 425 -1.66 4.00 -13.26
C HIS A 425 -1.24 5.46 -13.05
N ALA A 426 -0.01 5.82 -13.42
CA ALA A 426 0.48 7.20 -13.37
C ALA A 426 -0.34 8.15 -14.27
N GLU A 427 -0.65 7.74 -15.50
CA GLU A 427 -1.45 8.55 -16.44
C GLU A 427 -2.88 8.82 -15.94
N VAL A 428 -3.52 7.84 -15.29
CA VAL A 428 -4.86 8.04 -14.70
C VAL A 428 -4.82 9.01 -13.52
N LEU A 429 -3.79 8.92 -12.67
CA LEU A 429 -3.60 9.83 -11.55
C LEU A 429 -3.27 11.26 -12.01
N GLU A 430 -2.43 11.40 -13.03
CA GLU A 430 -2.08 12.70 -13.62
C GLU A 430 -3.31 13.37 -14.25
N ARG A 431 -4.12 12.62 -14.98
CA ARG A 431 -5.38 13.12 -15.55
C ARG A 431 -6.36 13.54 -14.46
N ALA A 432 -6.49 12.76 -13.39
CA ALA A 432 -7.35 13.11 -12.26
C ALA A 432 -6.85 14.35 -11.48
N LEU A 433 -5.53 14.56 -11.41
CA LEU A 433 -4.92 15.76 -10.82
C LEU A 433 -5.26 16.98 -11.68
N ALA A 434 -5.01 16.91 -12.99
CA ALA A 434 -5.30 18.00 -13.92
C ALA A 434 -6.78 18.42 -13.86
N ASP A 435 -7.70 17.45 -13.86
CA ASP A 435 -9.15 17.70 -13.75
C ASP A 435 -9.54 18.39 -12.44
N ARG A 436 -8.83 18.11 -11.33
CA ARG A 436 -9.11 18.77 -10.04
C ARG A 436 -8.58 20.18 -9.98
N VAL A 437 -7.39 20.42 -10.54
CA VAL A 437 -6.79 21.75 -10.60
C VAL A 437 -7.64 22.69 -11.45
N THR A 438 -8.13 22.22 -12.60
CA THR A 438 -9.01 23.01 -13.47
C THR A 438 -10.34 23.33 -12.78
N LYS A 439 -10.98 22.33 -12.14
CA LYS A 439 -12.21 22.56 -11.36
C LYS A 439 -12.02 23.56 -10.22
N LEU A 440 -10.91 23.49 -9.49
CA LEU A 440 -10.59 24.45 -8.44
C LEU A 440 -10.45 25.86 -9.02
N GLY A 441 -9.72 26.02 -10.14
CA GLY A 441 -9.57 27.30 -10.82
C GLY A 441 -10.91 27.91 -11.24
N ILE A 442 -11.81 27.09 -11.83
CA ILE A 442 -13.15 27.53 -12.23
C ILE A 442 -13.98 27.96 -11.01
N HIS A 443 -13.96 27.18 -9.92
CA HIS A 443 -14.69 27.54 -8.70
C HIS A 443 -14.18 28.84 -8.06
N ALA A 444 -12.86 29.05 -8.03
CA ALA A 444 -12.27 30.26 -7.48
C ALA A 444 -12.67 31.51 -8.30
N ALA A 445 -12.56 31.43 -9.64
CA ALA A 445 -12.94 32.52 -10.53
C ALA A 445 -14.43 32.87 -10.43
N ASN A 446 -15.30 31.85 -10.39
CA ASN A 446 -16.74 32.06 -10.26
C ASN A 446 -17.12 32.69 -8.91
N LEU A 447 -16.52 32.24 -7.81
CA LEU A 447 -16.80 32.80 -6.48
C LEU A 447 -16.39 34.27 -6.43
N GLN A 448 -15.19 34.60 -6.92
CA GLN A 448 -14.71 35.97 -6.98
C GLN A 448 -15.68 36.88 -7.76
N SER A 449 -16.03 36.48 -8.99
CA SER A 449 -16.91 37.27 -9.86
C SER A 449 -18.29 37.51 -9.24
N ILE A 450 -18.90 36.49 -8.62
CA ILE A 450 -20.23 36.62 -7.99
C ILE A 450 -20.17 37.58 -6.79
N THR A 451 -19.15 37.46 -5.95
CA THR A 451 -19.02 38.32 -4.76
C THR A 451 -18.77 39.77 -5.13
N GLU A 452 -17.91 40.03 -6.10
CA GLU A 452 -17.57 41.38 -6.56
C GLU A 452 -18.77 42.08 -7.22
N SER A 453 -19.51 41.35 -8.05
CA SER A 453 -20.71 41.89 -8.69
C SER A 453 -21.81 42.25 -7.69
N SER A 454 -21.99 41.47 -6.62
CA SER A 454 -23.04 41.72 -5.62
C SER A 454 -22.71 42.91 -4.71
N ILE A 455 -21.44 43.04 -4.31
CA ILE A 455 -21.02 44.15 -3.44
C ILE A 455 -21.08 45.49 -4.18
N SER A 456 -20.62 45.52 -5.43
CA SER A 456 -20.60 46.75 -6.23
C SER A 456 -22.01 47.28 -6.53
N SER A 457 -22.98 46.41 -6.80
CA SER A 457 -24.37 46.84 -7.05
C SER A 457 -25.02 47.45 -5.81
N HIS A 458 -24.80 46.89 -4.62
CA HIS A 458 -25.44 47.37 -3.39
C HIS A 458 -24.89 48.73 -2.93
N LEU A 459 -23.59 48.97 -3.07
CA LEU A 459 -22.99 50.23 -2.65
C LEU A 459 -23.43 51.40 -3.54
N LEU A 460 -23.51 51.18 -4.84
CA LEU A 460 -23.88 52.23 -5.80
C LEU A 460 -25.34 52.69 -5.62
N ASP A 461 -26.26 51.76 -5.39
CA ASP A 461 -27.68 52.06 -5.16
C ASP A 461 -27.92 52.86 -3.86
N SER A 462 -27.21 52.49 -2.79
CA SER A 462 -27.33 53.19 -1.49
C SER A 462 -26.84 54.63 -1.53
N HIS A 463 -25.85 54.94 -2.37
CA HIS A 463 -25.27 56.27 -2.43
C HIS A 463 -26.17 57.25 -3.20
N ILE A 464 -26.73 56.80 -4.33
CA ILE A 464 -27.59 57.63 -5.18
C ILE A 464 -28.89 58.01 -4.47
N THR A 465 -29.45 57.10 -3.67
CA THR A 465 -30.72 57.33 -2.97
C THR A 465 -30.63 58.34 -1.84
N LEU A 466 -29.50 58.39 -1.12
CA LEU A 466 -29.31 59.34 -0.02
C LEU A 466 -29.11 60.78 -0.53
N GLN A 467 -28.36 60.93 -1.62
CA GLN A 467 -28.08 62.25 -2.19
C GLN A 467 -29.34 62.90 -2.75
N LEU A 468 -30.18 62.13 -3.45
CA LEU A 468 -31.44 62.64 -4.00
C LEU A 468 -32.40 63.15 -2.92
N LEU A 469 -32.45 62.47 -1.77
CA LEU A 469 -33.40 62.82 -0.70
C LEU A 469 -33.02 64.14 -0.01
N GLN A 470 -31.74 64.36 0.21
CA GLN A 470 -31.25 65.58 0.84
C GLN A 470 -31.50 66.81 -0.03
N ASP A 471 -31.22 66.70 -1.33
CA ASP A 471 -31.38 67.81 -2.28
C ASP A 471 -32.86 68.18 -2.43
N CYS A 472 -33.78 67.21 -2.39
CA CYS A 472 -35.22 67.48 -2.47
C CYS A 472 -35.79 68.16 -1.22
N LEU A 473 -35.18 68.02 -0.04
CA LEU A 473 -35.74 68.58 1.20
C LEU A 473 -35.39 70.06 1.43
N LEU A 474 -34.32 70.55 0.82
CA LEU A 474 -33.81 71.90 1.07
C LEU A 474 -34.04 72.88 -0.08
N ALA A 475 -34.62 72.44 -1.18
CA ALA A 475 -34.72 73.25 -2.39
C ALA A 475 -35.63 74.49 -2.25
N GLU A 476 -36.65 74.46 -1.38
CA GLU A 476 -37.77 75.44 -1.44
C GLU A 476 -37.94 76.34 -0.19
N THR A 477 -36.97 76.36 0.73
CA THR A 477 -37.12 77.08 2.03
C THR A 477 -36.40 78.44 2.05
N LEU A 478 -37.12 79.56 2.24
CA LEU A 478 -36.55 80.93 2.28
C LEU A 478 -36.25 81.47 3.70
N TYR A 479 -37.12 81.19 4.67
CA TYR A 479 -36.96 81.57 6.09
C TYR A 479 -37.17 80.35 7.01
N HIS A 480 -37.25 80.54 8.33
CA HIS A 480 -37.22 79.48 9.37
C HIS A 480 -38.24 78.34 9.20
N ASN A 481 -39.30 78.51 8.41
CA ASN A 481 -40.30 77.47 8.21
C ASN A 481 -39.97 76.63 6.96
N VAL A 482 -39.82 75.32 7.13
CA VAL A 482 -39.57 74.39 6.01
C VAL A 482 -40.83 74.31 5.14
N GLN A 483 -40.83 75.09 4.07
CA GLN A 483 -41.85 75.02 3.03
C GLN A 483 -41.47 73.91 2.06
N LEU A 484 -42.28 72.84 2.05
CA LEU A 484 -42.17 71.71 1.12
C LEU A 484 -42.90 71.98 -0.21
N VAL A 485 -43.58 73.12 -0.30
CA VAL A 485 -44.37 73.55 -1.43
C VAL A 485 -43.77 74.83 -1.93
N ASP A 486 -43.49 74.87 -3.23
CA ASP A 486 -42.96 76.04 -3.90
C ASP A 486 -43.95 77.23 -3.71
N PRO A 487 -43.50 78.34 -3.10
CA PRO A 487 -44.34 79.50 -2.84
C PRO A 487 -44.84 80.15 -4.14
N ASP A 488 -44.13 80.00 -5.26
CA ASP A 488 -44.60 80.47 -6.57
C ASP A 488 -45.78 79.63 -7.07
N ILE A 489 -45.78 78.32 -6.77
CA ILE A 489 -46.93 77.46 -7.08
C ILE A 489 -48.11 77.85 -6.19
N GLU A 490 -47.90 78.08 -4.89
CA GLU A 490 -48.98 78.53 -4.01
C GLU A 490 -49.55 79.90 -4.41
N ALA A 491 -48.68 80.83 -4.80
CA ALA A 491 -49.07 82.12 -5.37
C ALA A 491 -49.85 81.94 -6.69
N SER A 492 -49.39 81.05 -7.59
CA SER A 492 -50.10 80.78 -8.85
C SER A 492 -51.46 80.11 -8.63
N VAL A 493 -51.58 79.22 -7.65
CA VAL A 493 -52.83 78.56 -7.28
C VAL A 493 -53.81 79.55 -6.65
N SER A 494 -53.32 80.44 -5.78
CA SER A 494 -54.16 81.49 -5.20
C SER A 494 -54.61 82.50 -6.27
N MET A 495 -53.74 82.89 -7.21
CA MET A 495 -54.14 83.71 -8.36
C MET A 495 -55.19 82.99 -9.23
N PHE A 496 -55.00 81.71 -9.55
CA PHE A 496 -55.97 80.93 -10.32
C PHE A 496 -57.31 80.79 -9.59
N GLN A 497 -57.27 80.65 -8.26
CA GLN A 497 -58.48 80.62 -7.44
C GLN A 497 -59.20 81.97 -7.45
N GLN A 498 -58.46 83.08 -7.47
CA GLN A 498 -59.02 84.42 -7.62
C GLN A 498 -59.63 84.63 -9.01
N GLU A 499 -58.95 84.17 -10.08
CA GLU A 499 -59.49 84.18 -11.45
C GLU A 499 -60.77 83.34 -11.57
N ILE A 500 -60.84 82.16 -10.93
CA ILE A 500 -62.06 81.35 -10.86
C ILE A 500 -63.16 82.11 -10.13
N GLN A 501 -62.87 82.78 -9.02
CA GLN A 501 -63.87 83.57 -8.30
C GLN A 501 -64.38 84.74 -9.14
N ASP A 502 -63.50 85.40 -9.90
CA ASP A 502 -63.90 86.47 -10.80
C ASP A 502 -64.71 85.96 -11.99
N LEU A 503 -64.39 84.78 -12.54
CA LEU A 503 -65.22 84.08 -13.52
C LEU A 503 -66.57 83.66 -12.94
N GLN A 504 -66.60 83.21 -11.68
CA GLN A 504 -67.82 82.82 -11.00
C GLN A 504 -68.72 84.03 -10.76
N LYS A 505 -68.17 85.17 -10.30
CA LYS A 505 -68.91 86.44 -10.20
C LYS A 505 -69.38 86.94 -11.56
N GLY A 506 -68.55 86.78 -12.59
CA GLY A 506 -68.93 87.05 -13.98
C GLY A 506 -70.10 86.19 -14.44
N LEU A 507 -70.13 84.91 -14.06
CA LEU A 507 -71.22 83.97 -14.37
C LEU A 507 -72.48 84.27 -13.56
N GLU A 508 -72.36 84.65 -12.28
CA GLU A 508 -73.47 85.05 -11.41
C GLU A 508 -74.09 86.39 -11.84
N GLY A 509 -73.28 87.28 -12.43
CA GLY A 509 -73.72 88.53 -13.04
C GLY A 509 -74.44 88.35 -14.39
N ILE A 510 -74.36 87.16 -15.00
CA ILE A 510 -75.16 86.81 -16.17
C ILE A 510 -76.53 86.37 -15.66
N ASP A 511 -77.46 87.33 -15.67
CA ASP A 511 -78.86 87.14 -15.33
C ASP A 511 -79.55 86.20 -16.35
N LEU A 512 -79.48 84.90 -16.07
CA LEU A 512 -80.08 83.83 -16.89
C LEU A 512 -81.61 83.98 -17.02
N GLU A 513 -82.26 84.71 -16.11
CA GLU A 513 -83.69 85.01 -16.16
C GLU A 513 -84.04 86.08 -17.21
N LYS A 514 -83.12 87.03 -17.50
CA LYS A 514 -83.25 87.94 -18.66
C LYS A 514 -83.11 87.21 -19.99
N LEU A 515 -82.28 86.18 -20.06
CA LEU A 515 -82.13 85.33 -21.26
C LEU A 515 -83.29 84.34 -21.44
N GLN A 516 -83.96 83.93 -20.36
CA GLN A 516 -85.17 83.09 -20.41
C GLN A 516 -86.48 83.87 -20.53
N SER A 517 -86.48 85.19 -20.31
CA SER A 517 -87.63 86.03 -20.63
C SER A 517 -87.88 85.98 -22.16
N LYS A 518 -89.06 85.48 -22.55
CA LYS A 518 -89.47 85.35 -23.94
C LYS A 518 -89.29 86.68 -24.67
N ASN A 519 -88.34 86.74 -25.60
CA ASN A 519 -88.10 87.95 -26.39
C ASN A 519 -89.25 88.13 -27.40
N ILE A 520 -90.24 88.92 -27.01
CA ILE A 520 -91.48 89.20 -27.75
C ILE A 520 -91.18 89.71 -29.17
N HIS A 521 -90.06 90.42 -29.36
CA HIS A 521 -89.64 90.86 -30.70
C HIS A 521 -89.15 89.71 -31.57
N ARG A 522 -88.52 88.67 -31.02
CA ARG A 522 -88.11 87.48 -31.79
C ARG A 522 -89.33 86.67 -32.23
N GLU A 523 -90.32 86.47 -31.37
CA GLU A 523 -91.56 85.76 -31.76
C GLU A 523 -92.40 86.56 -32.76
N GLN A 524 -92.53 87.88 -32.61
CA GLN A 524 -93.23 88.73 -33.59
C GLN A 524 -92.54 88.75 -34.97
N LEU A 525 -91.21 88.67 -35.01
CA LEU A 525 -90.46 88.59 -36.27
C LEU A 525 -90.62 87.22 -36.91
N ILE A 526 -90.64 86.14 -36.13
CA ILE A 526 -90.91 84.78 -36.63
C ILE A 526 -92.35 84.68 -37.14
N GLU A 527 -93.35 85.22 -36.44
CA GLU A 527 -94.75 85.19 -36.91
C GLU A 527 -94.95 85.97 -38.21
N ARG A 528 -94.34 87.16 -38.35
CA ARG A 528 -94.44 87.96 -39.58
C ARG A 528 -93.76 87.34 -40.79
N TRP A 529 -92.81 86.42 -40.57
CA TRP A 529 -92.05 85.76 -41.64
C TRP A 529 -92.43 84.28 -41.82
N SER A 530 -93.39 83.76 -41.05
CA SER A 530 -93.88 82.39 -41.19
C SER A 530 -95.14 82.23 -42.06
N ARG A 531 -95.46 83.23 -42.88
CA ARG A 531 -96.37 83.09 -44.04
C ARG A 531 -95.60 82.97 -45.33
#